data_AF-A0A2V6ZFS8-F1
#
_entry.id   AF-A0A2V6ZFS8-F1
#
_cell.length_a   1.000
_cell.length_b   1.000
_cell.length_c   1.000
_cell.angle_alpha   90.00
_cell.angle_beta   90.00
_cell.angle_gamma   90.00
#
_symmetry.space_group_name_H-M   'P 1'
#
loop_
_entity.id
_entity.type
_entity.pdbx_description
1 polymer ?
#
loop_
_entity_poly.entity_id
_entity_poly.type
_entity_poly.pdbx_seq_one_letter_code
_entity_poly.pdbx_strand_id
1 'polypeptide(L)'
;MNDQPHYRFPPASAYRLNRCLFALKSDDGFRARFLKDARAAMSEAGLDAGDAAALVRGDRDALLARGAHPYLVFMADLRLRMEREPVSFEFF
;
A
#
# COMPACT_ATOMS: atom_id res chain seq x y z
N MET A 1 -7.24 -14.80 -27.77
CA MET A 1 -7.73 -13.53 -27.16
C MET A 1 -7.51 -13.64 -25.66
N ASN A 2 -6.74 -12.72 -25.08
CA ASN A 2 -6.46 -12.73 -23.64
C ASN A 2 -7.68 -12.10 -22.94
N ASP A 3 -8.66 -12.94 -22.59
CA ASP A 3 -9.99 -12.56 -22.11
C ASP A 3 -10.00 -12.12 -20.64
N GLN A 4 -8.86 -11.59 -20.16
CA GLN A 4 -8.69 -11.17 -18.78
C GLN A 4 -9.07 -9.69 -18.66
N PRO A 5 -10.01 -9.35 -17.76
CA PRO A 5 -10.41 -7.96 -17.59
C PRO A 5 -9.22 -7.11 -17.13
N HIS A 6 -9.04 -5.95 -17.78
CA HIS A 6 -8.02 -4.96 -17.43
C HIS A 6 -8.13 -4.46 -15.97
N TYR A 7 -9.33 -4.58 -15.39
CA TYR A 7 -9.61 -4.32 -13.99
C TYR A 7 -10.49 -5.42 -13.43
N ARG A 8 -9.95 -6.21 -12.50
CA ARG A 8 -10.70 -7.23 -11.77
C ARG A 8 -11.17 -6.60 -10.46
N PHE A 9 -12.48 -6.66 -10.20
CA PHE A 9 -13.01 -6.17 -8.93
C PHE A 9 -12.31 -6.93 -7.78
N PRO A 10 -11.72 -6.23 -6.81
CA PRO A 10 -10.95 -6.88 -5.76
C PRO A 10 -11.85 -7.78 -4.91
N PRO A 11 -11.36 -8.95 -4.45
CA PRO A 11 -12.10 -9.78 -3.53
C PRO A 11 -12.34 -9.01 -2.22
N ALA A 12 -13.42 -9.34 -1.50
CA ALA A 12 -13.74 -8.69 -0.21
C ALA A 12 -12.57 -8.79 0.80
N SER A 13 -11.77 -9.85 0.73
CA SER A 13 -10.56 -10.03 1.53
C SER A 13 -9.53 -8.91 1.32
N ALA A 14 -9.45 -8.34 0.12
CA ALA A 14 -8.51 -7.27 -0.20
C ALA A 14 -8.98 -5.88 0.29
N TYR A 15 -10.16 -5.77 0.90
CA TYR A 15 -10.67 -4.48 1.39
C TYR A 15 -9.72 -3.82 2.40
N ARG A 16 -9.24 -4.60 3.39
CA ARG A 16 -8.33 -4.07 4.43
C ARG A 16 -7.00 -3.63 3.84
N LEU A 17 -6.46 -4.40 2.91
CA LEU A 17 -5.25 -4.06 2.16
C LEU A 17 -5.41 -2.72 1.42
N ASN A 18 -6.48 -2.59 0.63
CA ASN A 18 -6.74 -1.38 -0.13
C ASN A 18 -7.02 -0.17 0.77
N ARG A 19 -7.70 -0.36 1.90
CA ARG A 19 -7.91 0.70 2.89
C ARG A 19 -6.60 1.15 3.54
N CYS A 20 -5.69 0.22 3.85
CA CYS A 20 -4.38 0.56 4.40
C CYS A 20 -3.53 1.32 3.38
N LEU A 21 -3.51 0.88 2.12
CA LEU A 21 -2.79 1.58 1.03
C LEU A 21 -3.36 2.98 0.80
N PHE A 22 -4.68 3.14 0.88
CA PHE A 22 -5.33 4.45 0.82
C PHE A 22 -4.91 5.35 1.99
N ALA A 23 -4.84 4.81 3.22
CA ALA A 23 -4.36 5.56 4.38
C ALA A 23 -2.90 5.99 4.21
N LEU A 24 -2.01 5.12 3.73
CA LEU A 24 -0.62 5.50 3.40
C LEU A 24 -0.57 6.63 2.38
N LYS A 25 -1.41 6.58 1.35
CA LYS A 25 -1.49 7.62 0.31
C LYS A 25 -1.98 8.97 0.86
N SER A 26 -2.95 8.98 1.77
CA SER A 26 -3.80 10.15 2.04
C SER A 26 -3.81 10.65 3.48
N ASP A 27 -3.29 9.89 4.44
CA ASP A 27 -3.25 10.25 5.87
C ASP A 27 -1.79 10.37 6.32
N ASP A 28 -1.34 11.61 6.51
CA ASP A 28 0.01 11.95 6.94
C ASP A 28 0.32 11.41 8.35
N GLY A 29 -0.67 11.40 9.24
CA GLY A 29 -0.53 10.86 10.59
C GLY A 29 -0.38 9.35 10.59
N PHE A 30 -1.14 8.64 9.75
CA PHE A 30 -0.97 7.20 9.56
C PHE A 30 0.40 6.88 8.95
N ARG A 31 0.84 7.66 7.95
CA ARG A 31 2.18 7.52 7.36
C ARG A 31 3.29 7.68 8.39
N ALA A 32 3.21 8.71 9.24
CA ALA A 32 4.19 8.93 10.31
C ALA A 32 4.22 7.76 11.31
N ARG A 33 3.05 7.23 11.71
CA ARG A 33 2.98 6.02 12.56
C ARG A 33 3.57 4.80 11.88
N PHE A 34 3.26 4.59 10.61
CA PHE A 34 3.79 3.48 9.81
C PHE A 34 5.32 3.55 9.66
N LEU A 35 5.88 4.74 9.44
CA LEU A 35 7.34 4.92 9.34
C LEU A 35 8.04 4.70 10.68
N LYS A 36 7.39 5.07 11.79
CA LYS A 36 7.91 4.84 13.15
C LYS A 36 7.86 3.36 13.54
N ASP A 37 6.73 2.69 13.30
CA ASP A 37 6.51 1.28 13.58
C ASP A 37 5.48 0.70 12.60
N ALA A 38 6.00 0.13 11.50
CA ALA A 38 5.15 -0.46 10.47
C ALA A 38 4.34 -1.64 11.01
N ARG A 39 4.89 -2.43 11.94
CA ARG A 39 4.19 -3.61 12.48
C ARG A 39 2.98 -3.20 13.30
N ALA A 40 3.14 -2.22 14.18
CA ALA A 40 2.04 -1.67 14.97
C ALA A 40 0.95 -1.06 14.06
N ALA A 41 1.35 -0.22 13.10
CA ALA A 41 0.41 0.44 12.18
C ALA A 41 -0.40 -0.56 11.32
N MET A 42 0.23 -1.66 10.87
CA MET A 42 -0.48 -2.70 10.11
C MET A 42 -1.42 -3.53 10.99
N SER A 43 -1.08 -3.74 12.26
CA SER A 43 -1.99 -4.36 13.22
C SER A 43 -3.20 -3.49 13.51
N GLU A 44 -3.03 -2.18 13.66
CA GLU A 44 -4.13 -1.20 13.77
C GLU A 44 -5.03 -1.21 12.54
N ALA A 45 -4.44 -1.35 11.34
CA ALA A 45 -5.17 -1.47 10.08
C ALA A 45 -5.85 -2.84 9.88
N GLY A 46 -5.61 -3.81 10.76
CA GLY A 46 -6.18 -5.16 10.70
C GLY A 46 -5.70 -5.99 9.51
N LEU A 47 -4.48 -5.74 9.04
CA LEU A 47 -3.87 -6.52 7.96
C LEU A 47 -3.51 -7.92 8.47
N ASP A 48 -3.66 -8.90 7.59
CA ASP A 48 -3.10 -10.23 7.85
C ASP A 48 -1.57 -10.21 7.70
N ALA A 49 -0.91 -11.26 8.18
CA ALA A 49 0.55 -11.35 8.16
C ALA A 49 1.14 -11.34 6.74
N GLY A 50 0.43 -11.88 5.75
CA GLY A 50 0.86 -11.94 4.37
C GLY A 50 0.79 -10.57 3.68
N ASP A 51 -0.32 -9.86 3.85
CA ASP A 51 -0.50 -8.47 3.41
C ASP A 51 0.55 -7.57 4.04
N ALA A 52 0.71 -7.68 5.36
CA ALA A 52 1.67 -6.89 6.11
C ALA A 52 3.11 -7.13 5.62
N ALA A 53 3.49 -8.38 5.41
CA ALA A 53 4.82 -8.74 4.93
C ALA A 53 5.08 -8.24 3.50
N ALA A 54 4.08 -8.31 2.61
CA ALA A 54 4.18 -7.78 1.25
C ALA A 54 4.33 -6.25 1.25
N LEU A 55 3.57 -5.57 2.11
CA LEU A 55 3.62 -4.11 2.25
C LEU A 55 4.96 -3.62 2.79
N VAL A 56 5.51 -4.26 3.82
CA VAL A 56 6.82 -3.90 4.40
C VAL A 56 7.96 -4.07 3.40
N ARG A 57 7.91 -5.12 2.58
CA ARG A 57 8.93 -5.37 1.55
C ARG A 57 8.79 -4.45 0.33
N GLY A 58 7.67 -3.73 0.18
CA GLY A 58 7.36 -3.01 -1.05
C GLY A 58 7.17 -3.95 -2.25
N ASP A 59 6.74 -5.20 -2.00
CA ASP A 59 6.61 -6.24 -3.01
C ASP A 59 5.33 -6.00 -3.83
N ARG A 60 5.45 -5.20 -4.88
CA ARG A 60 4.34 -4.80 -5.74
C ARG A 60 3.60 -5.99 -6.31
N ASP A 61 4.31 -6.99 -6.82
CA ASP A 61 3.68 -8.13 -7.49
C ASP A 61 2.90 -8.99 -6.49
N ALA A 62 3.45 -9.19 -5.28
CA ALA A 62 2.72 -9.87 -4.22
C ALA A 62 1.47 -9.10 -3.76
N LEU A 63 1.54 -7.77 -3.67
CA LEU A 63 0.39 -6.92 -3.33
C LEU A 63 -0.71 -7.05 -4.41
N LEU A 64 -0.34 -6.99 -5.68
CA LEU A 64 -1.28 -7.13 -6.80
C LEU A 64 -1.94 -8.51 -6.85
N ALA A 65 -1.17 -9.57 -6.66
CA ALA A 65 -1.68 -10.94 -6.60
C ALA A 65 -2.71 -11.14 -5.46
N ARG A 66 -2.63 -10.33 -4.41
CA ARG A 66 -3.54 -10.33 -3.26
C ARG A 66 -4.73 -9.39 -3.41
N GLY A 67 -4.88 -8.74 -4.57
CA GLY A 67 -6.01 -7.87 -4.89
C GLY A 67 -5.82 -6.41 -4.50
N ALA A 68 -4.58 -5.96 -4.28
CA ALA A 68 -4.30 -4.54 -4.13
C ALA A 68 -4.58 -3.78 -5.44
N HIS A 69 -5.13 -2.58 -5.31
CA HIS A 69 -5.40 -1.69 -6.42
C HIS A 69 -4.07 -1.10 -6.93
N PRO A 70 -3.72 -1.26 -8.23
CA PRO A 70 -2.42 -0.83 -8.76
C PRO A 70 -2.06 0.63 -8.46
N TYR A 71 -3.02 1.54 -8.62
CA TYR A 71 -2.84 2.95 -8.29
C TYR A 71 -2.53 3.20 -6.81
N LEU A 72 -3.17 2.48 -5.88
CA LEU A 72 -2.92 2.67 -4.45
C LEU A 72 -1.55 2.13 -4.05
N VAL A 73 -1.11 1.02 -4.65
CA VAL A 73 0.25 0.48 -4.46
C VAL A 73 1.29 1.52 -4.89
N PHE A 74 1.15 2.05 -6.11
CA PHE A 74 2.06 3.09 -6.63
C PHE A 74 2.08 4.34 -5.73
N MET A 75 0.91 4.88 -5.39
CA MET A 75 0.83 6.12 -4.61
C MET A 75 1.31 5.96 -3.17
N ALA A 76 1.04 4.82 -2.53
CA ALA A 76 1.51 4.56 -1.17
C ALA A 76 3.04 4.47 -1.13
N ASP A 77 3.66 3.76 -2.07
CA ASP A 77 5.11 3.67 -2.20
C ASP A 77 5.74 5.04 -2.49
N LEU A 78 5.20 5.79 -3.46
CA LEU A 78 5.65 7.15 -3.76
C LEU A 78 5.62 8.05 -2.52
N ARG A 79 4.51 8.06 -1.77
CA ARG A 79 4.37 8.87 -0.56
C ARG A 79 5.35 8.45 0.54
N LEU A 80 5.60 7.15 0.71
CA LEU A 80 6.58 6.67 1.67
C LEU A 80 8.01 7.06 1.29
N ARG A 81 8.36 7.07 0.00
CA ARG A 81 9.67 7.54 -0.47
C ARG A 81 9.84 9.04 -0.24
N MET A 82 8.83 9.85 -0.55
CA MET A 82 8.85 11.29 -0.31
C MET A 82 9.07 11.65 1.17
N GLU A 83 8.49 10.89 2.10
CA GLU A 83 8.70 11.11 3.54
C GLU A 83 10.11 10.71 4.01
N ARG A 84 10.70 9.67 3.42
CA ARG A 84 12.05 9.20 3.80
C ARG A 84 13.15 10.08 3.23
N GLU A 85 12.92 10.61 2.03
CA GLU A 85 13.87 11.43 1.30
C GLU A 85 13.18 12.72 0.81
N PRO A 86 12.89 13.67 1.72
CA PRO A 86 12.15 14.88 1.38
C PRO A 86 12.90 15.81 0.41
N VAL A 87 14.20 15.58 0.16
CA VAL A 87 15.08 16.46 -0.64
C VAL A 87 15.16 16.03 -2.12
N SER A 88 14.69 14.84 -2.50
CA SER A 88 14.84 14.30 -3.86
C SER A 88 13.60 14.44 -4.76
N PHE A 89 12.52 15.07 -4.29
CA PHE A 89 11.27 15.26 -5.03
C PHE A 89 10.91 16.74 -5.22
N GLU A 90 11.85 17.54 -5.72
CA GLU A 90 11.47 18.71 -6.52
C GLU A 90 10.99 18.19 -7.89
N PHE A 91 9.89 18.71 -8.43
CA PHE A 91 9.26 18.38 -9.72
C PHE A 91 8.32 17.16 -9.77
N PHE A 92 7.05 17.39 -9.38
CA PHE A 92 5.87 16.89 -10.10
C PHE A 92 4.79 17.97 -10.13
#